data_AF-A0A378N9W0-F1
#
_entry.id   AF-A0A378N9W0-F1
#
_cell.length_a   1.000
_cell.length_b   1.000
_cell.length_c   1.000
_cell.angle_alpha   90.00
_cell.angle_beta   90.00
_cell.angle_gamma   90.00
#
_symmetry.space_group_name_H-M   'P 1'
#
loop_
_entity.id
_entity.type
_entity.pdbx_description
1 polymer ?
#
loop_
_entity_poly.entity_id
_entity_poly.type
_entity_poly.pdbx_seq_one_letter_code
_entity_poly.pdbx_strand_id
1 'polypeptide(L)'
;MVLKNMVFAGATEIATDVGMDFFSQNLTAKLSLRAAQGIGVGLLTARLGIKAMEFCRPVAFQANEKPRISAIRQELLTSVKNTVFAKTETKEKVFSD
;
A
#
# COMPACT_ATOMS: atom_id res chain seq x y z
N MET A 1 -37.90 -20.11 -26.58
CA MET A 1 -36.53 -20.26 -26.04
C MET A 1 -35.75 -18.95 -25.97
N VAL A 2 -35.97 -18.00 -26.89
CA VAL A 2 -35.26 -16.70 -26.96
C VAL A 2 -35.48 -15.78 -25.74
N LEU A 3 -36.73 -15.63 -25.26
CA LEU A 3 -37.02 -14.83 -24.05
C LEU A 3 -36.24 -15.31 -22.81
N LYS A 4 -36.08 -16.63 -22.64
CA LYS A 4 -35.33 -17.21 -21.52
C LYS A 4 -33.84 -16.88 -21.62
N ASN A 5 -33.26 -16.96 -22.82
CA ASN A 5 -31.85 -16.62 -23.03
C ASN A 5 -31.61 -15.12 -22.85
N MET A 6 -32.55 -14.28 -23.28
CA MET A 6 -32.49 -12.83 -23.11
C MET A 6 -32.58 -12.41 -21.65
N VAL A 7 -33.51 -13.01 -20.87
CA VAL A 7 -33.62 -12.77 -19.42
C VAL A 7 -32.37 -13.28 -18.69
N PHE A 8 -31.85 -14.45 -19.07
CA PHE A 8 -30.63 -14.99 -18.48
C PHE A 8 -29.41 -14.12 -18.80
N ALA A 9 -29.27 -13.66 -20.04
CA ALA A 9 -28.20 -12.76 -20.46
C ALA A 9 -28.28 -11.42 -19.72
N GLY A 10 -29.46 -10.77 -19.70
CA GLY A 10 -29.64 -9.49 -19.00
C GLY A 10 -29.48 -9.60 -17.49
N ALA A 11 -29.91 -10.70 -16.87
CA ALA A 11 -29.69 -10.93 -15.44
C ALA A 11 -28.20 -11.17 -15.12
N THR A 12 -27.47 -11.86 -16.01
CA THR A 12 -26.03 -12.11 -15.84
C THR A 12 -25.24 -10.82 -15.97
N GLU A 13 -25.56 -9.98 -16.95
CA GLU A 13 -24.92 -8.68 -17.17
C GLU A 13 -25.05 -7.75 -15.95
N ILE A 14 -26.26 -7.61 -15.39
CA ILE A 14 -26.49 -6.82 -14.18
C ILE A 14 -25.75 -7.41 -12.98
N ALA A 15 -25.75 -8.75 -12.83
CA ALA A 15 -25.07 -9.41 -11.74
C ALA A 15 -23.54 -9.27 -11.82
N THR A 16 -22.97 -9.30 -13.03
CA THR A 16 -21.54 -9.16 -13.24
C THR A 16 -21.07 -7.73 -13.01
N ASP A 17 -21.79 -6.73 -13.50
CA ASP A 17 -21.41 -5.32 -13.34
C ASP A 17 -21.45 -4.91 -11.87
N VAL A 18 -22.56 -5.21 -11.19
CA VAL A 18 -22.71 -4.91 -9.75
C VAL A 18 -21.73 -5.74 -8.93
N GLY A 19 -21.58 -7.03 -9.23
CA GLY A 19 -20.67 -7.91 -8.50
C GLY A 19 -19.21 -7.47 -8.59
N MET A 20 -18.76 -7.09 -9.79
CA MET A 20 -17.38 -6.72 -10.05
C MET A 20 -17.01 -5.37 -9.41
N ASP A 21 -17.89 -4.37 -9.50
CA ASP A 21 -17.66 -3.05 -8.91
C ASP A 21 -17.64 -3.11 -7.38
N PHE A 22 -18.61 -3.81 -6.78
CA PHE A 22 -18.64 -3.97 -5.32
C PHE A 22 -17.44 -4.76 -4.82
N PHE A 23 -17.03 -5.82 -5.52
CA PHE A 23 -15.86 -6.60 -5.16
C PHE A 23 -14.57 -5.77 -5.26
N SER A 24 -14.40 -5.02 -6.35
CA SER A 24 -13.27 -4.12 -6.58
C SER A 24 -13.14 -3.03 -5.52
N GLN A 25 -14.26 -2.39 -5.18
CA GLN A 25 -14.30 -1.34 -4.15
C GLN A 25 -13.97 -1.89 -2.76
N ASN A 26 -14.50 -3.07 -2.40
CA ASN A 26 -14.23 -3.68 -1.10
C ASN A 26 -12.77 -4.11 -0.96
N LEU A 27 -12.17 -4.70 -2.01
CA LEU A 27 -10.77 -5.07 -2.01
C LEU A 27 -9.87 -3.84 -1.87
N THR A 28 -10.12 -2.81 -2.67
CA THR A 28 -9.38 -1.54 -2.65
C THR A 28 -9.52 -0.85 -1.29
N ALA A 29 -10.73 -0.80 -0.74
CA ALA A 29 -10.99 -0.19 0.57
C ALA A 29 -10.21 -0.91 1.68
N LYS A 30 -10.24 -2.25 1.72
CA LYS A 30 -9.50 -3.02 2.73
C LYS A 30 -7.99 -2.86 2.56
N LEU A 31 -7.49 -2.92 1.33
CA LEU A 31 -6.06 -2.74 1.04
C LEU A 31 -5.58 -1.34 1.47
N SER A 32 -6.32 -0.30 1.08
CA SER A 32 -6.05 1.10 1.42
C SER A 32 -6.05 1.30 2.93
N LEU A 33 -7.05 0.76 3.63
CA LEU A 33 -7.13 0.85 5.09
C LEU A 33 -5.93 0.19 5.77
N ARG A 34 -5.53 -1.01 5.32
CA ARG A 34 -4.35 -1.71 5.86
C ARG A 34 -3.05 -0.95 5.56
N ALA A 35 -2.91 -0.41 4.36
CA ALA A 35 -1.75 0.41 3.99
C ALA A 35 -1.66 1.70 4.83
N ALA A 36 -2.78 2.41 4.98
CA ALA A 36 -2.87 3.62 5.79
C ALA A 36 -2.51 3.34 7.26
N GLN A 37 -3.00 2.23 7.82
CA GLN A 37 -2.64 1.80 9.18
C GLN A 37 -1.14 1.48 9.30
N GLY A 38 -0.58 0.71 8.37
CA GLY A 38 0.84 0.36 8.38
C GLY A 38 1.77 1.57 8.29
N ILE A 39 1.48 2.49 7.37
CA ILE A 39 2.23 3.75 7.22
C ILE A 39 2.04 4.65 8.45
N GLY A 40 0.81 4.76 8.96
CA GLY A 40 0.49 5.58 10.12
C GLY A 40 1.24 5.15 11.37
N VAL A 41 1.21 3.85 11.69
CA VAL A 41 1.95 3.28 12.83
C VAL A 41 3.46 3.41 12.59
N GLY A 42 3.95 3.10 11.40
CA GLY A 42 5.38 3.22 11.07
C GLY A 42 5.93 4.64 11.27
N LEU A 43 5.15 5.67 10.91
CA LEU A 43 5.55 7.06 11.11
C LEU A 43 5.59 7.46 12.60
N LEU A 44 4.63 6.96 13.40
CA LEU A 44 4.63 7.19 14.84
C LEU A 44 5.81 6.48 15.52
N THR A 45 6.10 5.25 15.10
CA THR A 45 7.30 4.51 15.57
C THR A 45 8.58 5.23 15.19
N ALA A 46 8.67 5.82 13.98
CA ALA A 46 9.81 6.62 13.57
C ALA A 46 10.00 7.86 14.47
N ARG A 47 8.92 8.51 14.89
CA ARG A 47 8.99 9.64 15.86
C ARG A 47 9.56 9.19 17.19
N LEU A 48 9.07 8.08 17.72
CA LEU A 48 9.59 7.50 18.95
C LEU A 48 11.06 7.12 18.80
N GLY A 49 11.45 6.52 17.67
CA GLY A 49 12.83 6.15 17.37
C GLY A 49 13.77 7.35 17.34
N ILE A 50 13.36 8.48 16.74
CA ILE A 50 14.17 9.72 16.76
C ILE A 50 14.38 10.20 18.20
N LYS A 51 13.34 10.17 19.04
CA LYS A 51 13.46 10.56 20.45
C LYS A 51 14.32 9.61 21.26
N ALA A 52 14.23 8.31 21.00
CA ALA A 52 15.13 7.33 21.59
C ALA A 52 16.58 7.58 21.15
N MET A 53 16.82 7.90 19.88
CA MET A 53 18.15 8.28 19.39
C MET A 53 18.70 9.55 20.05
N GLU A 54 17.86 10.57 20.26
CA GLU A 54 18.22 11.77 21.03
C GLU A 54 18.57 11.45 22.49
N PHE A 55 17.85 10.52 23.11
CA PHE A 55 18.06 10.16 24.52
C PHE A 55 19.29 9.27 24.73
N CYS A 56 19.54 8.31 23.84
CA CYS A 56 20.63 7.34 23.98
C CYS A 56 21.99 7.88 23.53
N ARG A 57 22.06 9.06 22.90
CA ARG A 57 23.31 9.60 22.36
C ARG A 57 24.08 10.43 23.40
N PRO A 58 25.39 10.21 23.58
CA PRO A 58 26.21 10.96 24.55
C PRO A 58 26.60 12.38 24.08
N VAL A 59 26.41 12.72 22.80
CA VAL A 59 26.76 14.02 22.21
C VAL A 59 25.54 14.64 21.53
N ALA A 60 25.44 15.98 21.58
CA ALA A 60 24.32 16.70 21.01
C ALA A 60 24.30 16.60 19.47
N PHE A 61 23.10 16.52 18.89
CA PHE A 61 22.93 16.55 17.43
C PHE A 61 23.34 17.90 16.85
N GLN A 62 24.17 17.88 15.81
CA GLN A 62 24.37 19.05 14.96
C GLN A 62 23.16 19.29 14.08
N ALA A 63 22.90 20.54 13.68
CA ALA A 63 21.69 20.94 12.95
C ALA A 63 21.45 20.18 11.64
N ASN A 64 22.52 19.69 11.00
CA ASN A 64 22.48 18.93 9.75
C ASN A 64 22.48 17.40 9.94
N GLU A 65 22.79 16.92 11.14
CA GLU A 65 22.89 15.49 11.44
C GLU A 65 21.60 14.92 12.02
N LYS A 66 20.73 15.79 12.52
CA LYS A 66 19.48 15.39 13.17
C LYS A 66 18.52 14.75 12.15
N PRO A 67 18.12 13.47 12.34
CA PRO A 67 17.15 12.83 11.47
C PRO A 67 15.81 13.55 11.55
N ARG A 68 15.25 13.89 10.39
CA ARG A 68 13.98 14.62 10.28
C ARG A 68 12.86 13.66 9.90
N ILE A 69 11.70 13.82 10.54
CA ILE A 69 10.50 13.05 10.20
C ILE A 69 10.06 13.24 8.74
N SER A 70 10.28 14.43 8.18
CA SER A 70 9.99 14.70 6.77
C SER A 70 10.82 13.83 5.82
N ALA A 71 12.10 13.60 6.14
CA ALA A 71 12.98 12.74 5.37
C ALA A 71 12.55 11.27 5.47
N ILE A 72 12.25 10.79 6.69
CA ILE A 72 11.75 9.43 6.90
C ILE A 72 10.43 9.21 6.15
N ARG A 73 9.53 10.19 6.12
CA ARG A 73 8.28 10.09 5.34
C ARG A 73 8.56 9.90 3.84
N GLN A 74 9.50 10.67 3.28
CA GLN A 74 9.86 10.58 1.86
C GLN A 74 10.53 9.24 1.54
N GLU A 75 11.44 8.78 2.40
CA GLU A 75 12.12 7.50 2.25
C GLU A 75 11.14 6.34 2.37
N LEU A 76 10.25 6.36 3.37
CA LEU A 76 9.22 5.36 3.57
C LEU A 76 8.32 5.26 2.33
N LEU A 77 7.83 6.38 1.80
CA LEU A 77 7.00 6.37 0.59
C LEU A 77 7.76 5.83 -0.63
N THR A 78 9.05 6.18 -0.76
CA THR A 78 9.92 5.68 -1.84
C THR A 78 10.14 4.19 -1.71
N SER A 79 10.44 3.70 -0.51
CA SER A 79 10.65 2.28 -0.22
C SER A 79 9.36 1.47 -0.43
N VAL A 80 8.21 1.95 0.05
CA VAL A 80 6.93 1.30 -0.19
C VAL A 80 6.62 1.25 -1.69
N LYS A 81 6.83 2.36 -2.42
CA LYS A 81 6.69 2.39 -3.88
C LYS A 81 7.59 1.33 -4.52
N ASN A 82 8.87 1.32 -4.19
CA ASN A 82 9.81 0.37 -4.76
C ASN A 82 9.45 -1.09 -4.41
N THR A 83 9.09 -1.40 -3.16
CA THR A 83 8.72 -2.77 -2.78
C THR A 83 7.42 -3.23 -3.42
N VAL A 84 6.41 -2.35 -3.52
CA VAL A 84 5.11 -2.69 -4.11
C VAL A 84 5.21 -2.83 -5.64
N PHE A 85 5.94 -1.93 -6.30
CA PHE A 85 6.02 -1.90 -7.77
C PHE A 85 7.18 -2.73 -8.34
N ALA A 86 8.35 -2.80 -7.68
CA ALA A 86 9.50 -3.58 -8.17
C ALA A 86 9.30 -5.10 -8.04
N LYS A 87 8.39 -5.57 -7.17
CA LYS A 87 8.03 -6.99 -7.09
C LYS A 87 7.39 -7.52 -8.38
N THR A 88 6.94 -6.63 -9.28
CA THR A 88 6.33 -6.99 -10.56
C THR A 88 7.35 -7.45 -11.60
N GLU A 89 8.59 -6.96 -11.55
CA GLU A 89 9.61 -7.23 -12.59
C GLU A 89 10.37 -8.55 -12.40
N THR A 90 10.30 -9.18 -11.22
CA THR A 90 11.08 -10.41 -10.94
C THR A 90 10.38 -11.69 -11.39
N LYS A 91 9.07 -11.66 -11.71
CA LYS A 91 8.33 -12.86 -12.12
C LYS A 91 8.45 -13.21 -13.62
N GLU A 92 8.94 -12.31 -14.46
CA GLU A 92 9.08 -12.58 -15.90
C GLU A 92 10.36 -13.35 -16.26
N LYS A 93 11.43 -13.26 -15.44
CA LYS A 93 12.72 -13.92 -15.71
C LYS A 93 12.86 -15.37 -15.23
N VAL A 94 11.84 -15.93 -14.56
CA VAL A 94 11.91 -17.30 -13.99
C VAL A 94 11.13 -18.33 -14.82
N PHE A 95 10.37 -17.90 -15.84
CA PHE A 95 9.60 -18.80 -16.72
C PHE A 95 10.21 -18.99 -18.12
N SER A 96 11.41 -18.45 -18.37
CA SER A 96 12.11 -18.60 -19.64
C SER A 96 13.61 -18.90 -19.45
N ASP A 97 13.91 -19.80 -18.50
CA ASP A 97 15.13 -20.62 -18.48
C ASP A 97 14.73 -22.07 -18.15
#